data_AF-A0A3N1H366-F1
#
_entry.id   AF-A0A3N1H366-F1
#
_cell.length_a   1.000
_cell.length_b   1.000
_cell.length_c   1.000
_cell.angle_alpha   90.00
_cell.angle_beta   90.00
_cell.angle_gamma   90.00
#
_symmetry.space_group_name_H-M   'P 1'
#
loop_
_entity.id
_entity.type
_entity.pdbx_description
1 polymer ?
#
loop_
_entity_poly.entity_id
_entity_poly.type
_entity_poly.pdbx_seq_one_letter_code
_entity_poly.pdbx_strand_id
1 'polypeptide(L)'
;MRALLAALVLLTVTAGPAHAHAGGLTPQDHLSRVTGIAPPLPGVTAAMVNHGSQLEVRNGGDVPVTVGGGDRAADHVIGPGETYRFRDERTTASQWEVPLDRSVIEGRVDVTPGPNPLWWLLITVALAAGGYLLGRRRALLAAGVVVVTAAHAWHAVGSALAVTGGSFVPLLLGASGVGLVAWPLSAVAAVAAVRRRPATAFVAAVVGAMLVVAGIPDFDSFRFSQLPFAGPADLDRLLVALTLGGGLGLAAGGFDYLRRTGPTT
;
A
#
# COMPACT_ATOMS: atom_id res chain seq x y z
N MET A 1 13.25 -13.20 -23.68
CA MET A 1 13.27 -11.74 -23.90
C MET A 1 11.94 -11.20 -24.44
N ARG A 2 11.42 -11.72 -25.56
CA ARG A 2 10.15 -11.26 -26.17
C ARG A 2 8.90 -11.42 -25.28
N ALA A 3 8.78 -12.55 -24.56
CA ALA A 3 7.66 -12.76 -23.63
C ALA A 3 7.69 -11.84 -22.40
N LEU A 4 8.89 -11.45 -21.95
CA LEU A 4 9.09 -10.59 -20.78
C LEU A 4 8.76 -9.13 -21.12
N LEU A 5 9.12 -8.69 -22.33
CA LEU A 5 8.70 -7.40 -22.90
C LEU A 5 7.19 -7.35 -23.13
N ALA A 6 6.58 -8.42 -23.66
CA ALA A 6 5.13 -8.48 -23.85
C ALA A 6 4.38 -8.41 -22.51
N ALA A 7 4.86 -9.10 -21.46
CA ALA A 7 4.29 -9.00 -20.12
C ALA A 7 4.45 -7.59 -19.51
N LEU A 8 5.60 -6.94 -19.71
CA LEU A 8 5.85 -5.57 -19.23
C LEU A 8 4.94 -4.53 -19.92
N VAL A 9 4.70 -4.69 -21.23
CA VAL A 9 3.79 -3.83 -22.00
C VAL A 9 2.33 -4.07 -21.58
N LEU A 10 1.92 -5.32 -21.34
CA LEU A 10 0.55 -5.61 -20.89
C LEU A 10 0.25 -5.02 -19.50
N LEU A 11 1.25 -4.99 -18.61
CA LEU A 11 1.15 -4.44 -17.26
C LEU A 11 1.05 -2.90 -17.22
N THR A 12 1.54 -2.19 -18.24
CA THR A 12 1.52 -0.71 -18.28
C THR A 12 0.25 -0.13 -18.92
N VAL A 13 -0.47 -0.92 -19.71
CA VAL A 13 -1.61 -0.42 -20.52
C VAL A 13 -2.97 -0.59 -19.81
N THR A 14 -3.06 -1.41 -18.75
CA THR A 14 -4.37 -1.88 -18.23
C THR A 14 -4.80 -1.32 -16.88
N ALA A 15 -3.95 -0.56 -16.16
CA ALA A 15 -4.33 0.05 -14.89
C ALA A 15 -3.78 1.48 -14.79
N GLY A 16 -4.66 2.47 -14.52
CA GLY A 16 -4.22 3.82 -14.21
C GLY A 16 -3.32 3.81 -12.96
N PRO A 17 -2.22 4.59 -12.90
CA PRO A 17 -1.22 4.53 -11.82
C PRO A 17 -1.83 4.63 -10.41
N ALA A 18 -2.92 5.38 -10.27
CA ALA A 18 -3.56 5.65 -8.98
C ALA A 18 -4.56 4.55 -8.51
N HIS A 19 -5.08 3.71 -9.40
CA HIS A 19 -6.07 2.68 -9.02
C HIS A 19 -5.43 1.32 -8.74
N ALA A 20 -4.22 1.09 -9.26
CA ALA A 20 -3.46 -0.14 -9.04
C ALA A 20 -2.94 -0.26 -7.60
N HIS A 21 -2.67 0.86 -6.92
CA HIS A 21 -2.07 0.86 -5.59
C HIS A 21 -3.14 0.78 -4.50
N ALA A 22 -3.09 -0.26 -3.65
CA ALA A 22 -4.02 -0.48 -2.55
C ALA A 22 -5.52 -0.36 -2.92
N GLY A 23 -5.92 -0.83 -4.11
CA GLY A 23 -7.32 -0.77 -4.56
C GLY A 23 -7.90 0.65 -4.67
N GLY A 24 -7.04 1.66 -4.84
CA GLY A 24 -7.43 3.07 -4.91
C GLY A 24 -7.77 3.69 -3.55
N LEU A 25 -7.25 3.13 -2.46
CA LEU A 25 -7.22 3.78 -1.16
C LEU A 25 -6.04 4.75 -1.10
N THR A 26 -6.27 5.92 -0.50
CA THR A 26 -5.26 6.97 -0.34
C THR A 26 -5.00 7.23 1.13
N PRO A 27 -3.72 7.40 1.54
CA PRO A 27 -3.40 7.91 2.87
C PRO A 27 -4.10 9.24 3.19
N GLN A 28 -4.52 9.44 4.44
CA GLN A 28 -5.26 10.63 4.87
C GLN A 28 -5.17 10.88 6.38
N ASP A 29 -5.50 12.10 6.82
CA ASP A 29 -5.53 12.49 8.25
C ASP A 29 -6.92 12.42 8.89
N HIS A 30 -7.87 11.77 8.21
CA HIS A 30 -9.25 11.71 8.68
C HIS A 30 -9.88 10.35 8.37
N LEU A 31 -10.83 9.94 9.22
CA LEU A 31 -11.65 8.75 9.02
C LEU A 31 -13.12 9.12 9.13
N SER A 32 -13.88 8.80 8.09
CA SER A 32 -15.33 8.82 8.19
C SER A 32 -15.83 7.61 8.99
N ARG A 33 -16.86 7.81 9.82
CA ARG A 33 -17.46 6.76 10.66
C ARG A 33 -18.98 6.91 10.69
N VAL A 34 -19.70 5.80 10.53
CA VAL A 34 -21.14 5.72 10.80
C VAL A 34 -21.38 5.80 12.30
N THR A 35 -22.28 6.67 12.73
CA THR A 35 -22.70 6.82 14.13
C THR A 35 -24.03 6.15 14.42
N GLY A 36 -24.89 5.98 13.41
CA GLY A 36 -26.19 5.33 13.58
C GLY A 36 -27.06 5.32 12.33
N ILE A 37 -28.25 4.73 12.47
CA ILE A 37 -29.35 4.82 11.52
C ILE A 37 -30.57 5.34 12.29
N ALA A 38 -31.18 6.44 11.81
CA ALA A 38 -32.27 7.13 12.50
C ALA A 38 -33.48 7.38 11.58
N PRO A 39 -34.70 6.92 11.95
CA PRO A 39 -34.97 5.91 12.98
C PRO A 39 -34.29 4.56 12.65
N PRO A 40 -34.03 3.69 13.64
CA PRO A 40 -33.43 2.38 13.36
C PRO A 40 -34.30 1.52 12.43
N LEU A 41 -33.66 0.90 11.43
CA LEU A 41 -34.28 -0.07 10.54
C LEU A 41 -33.93 -1.50 11.01
N PRO A 42 -34.91 -2.32 11.44
CA PRO A 42 -34.65 -3.68 11.90
C PRO A 42 -33.89 -4.52 10.86
N GLY A 43 -32.79 -5.15 11.28
CA GLY A 43 -31.96 -6.00 10.43
C GLY A 43 -31.01 -5.25 9.49
N VAL A 44 -31.08 -3.92 9.40
CA VAL A 44 -30.20 -3.12 8.54
C VAL A 44 -29.03 -2.57 9.36
N THR A 45 -27.84 -2.68 8.81
CA THR A 45 -26.61 -2.13 9.41
C THR A 45 -25.84 -1.31 8.39
N ALA A 46 -25.15 -0.28 8.86
CA ALA A 46 -24.28 0.55 8.05
C ALA A 46 -22.93 0.71 8.74
N ALA A 47 -21.84 0.65 7.97
CA ALA A 47 -20.49 0.85 8.48
C ALA A 47 -19.63 1.52 7.41
N MET A 48 -18.67 2.36 7.82
CA MET A 48 -17.61 2.76 6.92
C MET A 48 -16.56 1.65 6.83
N VAL A 49 -16.22 1.25 5.61
CA VAL A 49 -15.15 0.29 5.30
C VAL A 49 -14.03 0.98 4.54
N ASN A 50 -12.95 0.25 4.22
CA ASN A 50 -11.88 0.77 3.35
C ASN A 50 -11.29 2.09 3.88
N HIS A 51 -10.89 2.11 5.16
CA HIS A 51 -10.36 3.28 5.86
C HIS A 51 -11.26 4.53 5.81
N GLY A 52 -12.58 4.34 5.91
CA GLY A 52 -13.50 5.48 5.94
C GLY A 52 -13.84 6.05 4.57
N SER A 53 -13.40 5.42 3.48
CA SER A 53 -13.62 5.92 2.10
C SER A 53 -14.86 5.36 1.41
N GLN A 54 -15.46 4.29 1.95
CA GLN A 54 -16.61 3.62 1.36
C GLN A 54 -17.64 3.26 2.43
N LEU A 55 -18.91 3.50 2.14
CA LEU A 55 -20.02 3.11 2.99
C LEU A 55 -20.50 1.71 2.58
N GLU A 56 -20.58 0.81 3.55
CA GLU A 56 -21.20 -0.50 3.43
C GLU A 56 -22.56 -0.47 4.11
N VAL A 57 -23.60 -0.88 3.40
CA VAL A 57 -24.94 -1.08 3.94
C VAL A 57 -25.33 -2.55 3.74
N ARG A 58 -25.66 -3.23 4.82
CA ARG A 58 -26.11 -4.63 4.81
C ARG A 58 -27.57 -4.70 5.25
N ASN A 59 -28.41 -5.27 4.40
CA ASN A 59 -29.81 -5.51 4.68
C ASN A 59 -30.00 -6.97 5.14
N GLY A 60 -30.08 -7.20 6.44
CA GLY A 60 -30.42 -8.50 7.03
C GLY A 60 -31.92 -8.68 7.32
N GLY A 61 -32.77 -7.74 6.90
CA GLY A 61 -34.23 -7.84 7.02
C GLY A 61 -34.88 -8.51 5.81
N ASP A 62 -36.20 -8.62 5.85
CA ASP A 62 -37.00 -9.32 4.82
C ASP A 62 -37.55 -8.39 3.72
N VAL A 63 -37.33 -7.07 3.84
CA VAL A 63 -37.85 -6.06 2.92
C VAL A 63 -36.67 -5.32 2.27
N PRO A 64 -36.70 -5.08 0.94
CA PRO A 64 -35.70 -4.24 0.29
C PRO A 64 -35.62 -2.84 0.88
N VAL A 65 -34.43 -2.25 0.93
CA VAL A 65 -34.22 -0.86 1.36
C VAL A 65 -33.53 -0.06 0.26
N THR A 66 -33.96 1.18 0.05
CA THR A 66 -33.35 2.06 -0.93
C THR A 66 -32.32 2.95 -0.23
N VAL A 67 -31.07 2.93 -0.68
CA VAL A 67 -30.05 3.88 -0.26
C VAL A 67 -29.77 4.87 -1.38
N GLY A 68 -29.51 6.11 -1.03
CA GLY A 68 -29.50 7.20 -1.99
C GLY A 68 -30.71 8.10 -1.78
N GLY A 69 -30.78 9.18 -2.56
CA GLY A 69 -31.77 10.22 -2.35
C GLY A 69 -31.09 11.56 -2.04
N GLY A 70 -31.44 12.55 -2.85
CA GLY A 70 -30.81 13.87 -2.97
C GLY A 70 -30.44 14.13 -4.44
N ASP A 71 -30.36 15.39 -4.86
CA ASP A 71 -30.19 15.80 -6.28
C ASP A 71 -28.93 15.25 -7.02
N ARG A 72 -28.08 14.46 -6.37
CA ARG A 72 -26.74 14.09 -6.85
C ARG A 72 -26.41 12.59 -6.89
N ALA A 73 -27.17 11.70 -6.23
CA ALA A 73 -26.88 10.27 -6.20
C ALA A 73 -28.08 9.46 -6.71
N ALA A 74 -27.82 8.53 -7.64
CA ALA A 74 -28.85 7.60 -8.11
C ALA A 74 -29.25 6.64 -6.97
N ASP A 75 -30.55 6.45 -6.79
CA ASP A 75 -31.08 5.51 -5.82
C ASP A 75 -30.65 4.08 -6.15
N HIS A 76 -30.26 3.33 -5.13
CA HIS A 76 -29.92 1.91 -5.24
C HIS A 76 -30.77 1.09 -4.26
N VAL A 77 -31.41 0.04 -4.77
CA VAL A 77 -32.24 -0.88 -3.97
C VAL A 77 -31.36 -2.04 -3.50
N ILE A 78 -31.30 -2.23 -2.18
CA ILE A 78 -30.58 -3.30 -1.49
C ILE A 78 -31.59 -4.36 -1.05
N GLY A 79 -31.57 -5.52 -1.68
CA GLY A 79 -32.48 -6.64 -1.38
C GLY A 79 -32.22 -7.32 -0.02
N PRO A 80 -33.15 -8.18 0.44
CA PRO A 80 -32.96 -9.01 1.62
C PRO A 80 -31.70 -9.88 1.52
N GLY A 81 -30.86 -9.86 2.56
CA GLY A 81 -29.59 -10.57 2.62
C GLY A 81 -28.44 -9.91 1.83
N GLU A 82 -28.69 -8.81 1.11
CA GLU A 82 -27.70 -8.15 0.28
C GLU A 82 -26.80 -7.20 1.08
N THR A 83 -25.58 -7.01 0.57
CA THR A 83 -24.63 -6.00 1.04
C THR A 83 -24.23 -5.13 -0.14
N TYR A 84 -24.45 -3.82 -0.01
CA TYR A 84 -24.07 -2.84 -1.02
C TYR A 84 -22.96 -1.93 -0.49
N ARG A 85 -21.96 -1.65 -1.33
CA ARG A 85 -20.81 -0.81 -1.00
C ARG A 85 -20.64 0.28 -2.03
N PHE A 86 -20.59 1.52 -1.57
CA PHE A 86 -20.52 2.69 -2.45
C PHE A 86 -19.76 3.84 -1.81
N ARG A 87 -19.26 4.76 -2.65
CA ARG A 87 -18.64 6.01 -2.22
C ARG A 87 -19.68 7.12 -2.35
N ASP A 88 -19.70 8.04 -1.40
CA ASP A 88 -20.62 9.18 -1.41
C ASP A 88 -19.88 10.41 -0.89
N GLU A 89 -19.87 11.49 -1.67
CA GLU A 89 -19.13 12.71 -1.35
C GLU A 89 -19.61 13.35 -0.03
N ARG A 90 -20.87 13.14 0.37
CA ARG A 90 -21.41 13.64 1.64
C ARG A 90 -20.63 13.13 2.84
N THR A 91 -20.07 11.92 2.74
CA THR A 91 -19.31 11.28 3.84
C THR A 91 -17.97 11.97 4.16
N THR A 92 -17.63 13.04 3.45
CA THR A 92 -16.45 13.89 3.70
C THR A 92 -16.73 15.10 4.60
N ALA A 93 -18.00 15.43 4.86
CA ALA A 93 -18.36 16.53 5.75
C ALA A 93 -18.12 16.16 7.24
N SER A 94 -17.91 17.17 8.11
CA SER A 94 -17.61 16.92 9.54
C SER A 94 -18.69 16.09 10.26
N GLN A 95 -19.95 16.36 9.92
CA GLN A 95 -21.13 15.56 10.21
C GLN A 95 -21.85 15.36 8.87
N TRP A 96 -22.40 14.18 8.63
CA TRP A 96 -23.02 13.85 7.35
C TRP A 96 -24.18 12.89 7.52
N GLU A 97 -25.07 12.94 6.54
CA GLU A 97 -26.24 12.08 6.45
C GLU A 97 -26.37 11.53 5.03
N VAL A 98 -26.74 10.25 4.93
CA VAL A 98 -27.06 9.59 3.67
C VAL A 98 -28.47 9.00 3.80
N PRO A 99 -29.44 9.40 2.95
CA PRO A 99 -30.79 8.87 3.04
C PRO A 99 -30.85 7.36 2.77
N LEU A 100 -31.72 6.70 3.52
CA LEU A 100 -31.95 5.26 3.52
C LEU A 100 -33.44 5.00 3.78
N ASP A 101 -34.21 4.92 2.70
CA ASP A 101 -35.68 4.79 2.72
C ASP A 101 -36.33 5.85 3.63
N ARG A 102 -37.06 5.44 4.68
CA ARG A 102 -37.66 6.33 5.68
C ARG A 102 -36.71 6.77 6.81
N SER A 103 -35.42 6.47 6.68
CA SER A 103 -34.38 6.71 7.68
C SER A 103 -33.17 7.41 7.06
N VAL A 104 -32.22 7.79 7.90
CA VAL A 104 -30.93 8.33 7.47
C VAL A 104 -29.80 7.55 8.13
N ILE A 105 -28.73 7.32 7.37
CA ILE A 105 -27.45 6.87 7.90
C ILE A 105 -26.71 8.13 8.33
N GLU A 106 -26.45 8.24 9.63
CA GLU A 106 -25.71 9.34 10.21
C GLU A 106 -24.24 8.96 10.36
N GLY A 107 -23.37 9.95 10.21
CA GLY A 107 -21.96 9.77 10.50
C GLY A 107 -21.19 11.06 10.69
N ARG A 108 -19.92 10.89 10.99
CA ARG A 108 -18.98 11.98 11.24
C ARG A 108 -17.60 11.66 10.71
N VAL A 109 -16.79 12.70 10.54
CA VAL A 109 -15.38 12.57 10.20
C VAL A 109 -14.52 12.87 11.42
N ASP A 110 -13.75 11.88 11.85
CA ASP A 110 -12.75 11.99 12.91
C ASP A 110 -11.40 12.38 12.30
N VAL A 111 -10.86 13.53 12.68
CA VAL A 111 -9.55 14.01 12.21
C VAL A 111 -8.48 13.66 13.24
N THR A 112 -7.41 13.01 12.78
CA THR A 112 -6.23 12.69 13.60
C THR A 112 -5.00 13.28 12.94
N PRO A 113 -4.26 14.19 13.60
CA PRO A 113 -3.02 14.73 13.04
C PRO A 113 -2.04 13.62 12.69
N GLY A 114 -1.41 13.74 11.52
CA GLY A 114 -0.33 12.87 11.12
C GLY A 114 0.93 13.02 12.01
N PRO A 115 1.84 12.04 11.98
CA PRO A 115 3.10 12.15 12.70
C PRO A 115 4.01 13.20 12.05
N ASN A 116 5.05 13.64 12.78
CA ASN A 116 6.07 14.50 12.18
C ASN A 116 6.90 13.70 11.15
N PRO A 117 6.85 14.04 9.86
CA PRO A 117 7.55 13.29 8.82
C PRO A 117 9.07 13.35 8.95
N LEU A 118 9.62 14.38 9.61
CA LEU A 118 11.07 14.55 9.76
C LEU A 118 11.73 13.36 10.44
N TRP A 119 11.10 12.77 11.46
CA TRP A 119 11.67 11.61 12.16
C TRP A 119 11.78 10.39 11.26
N TRP A 120 10.77 10.14 10.43
CA TRP A 120 10.79 9.03 9.47
C TRP A 120 11.79 9.25 8.34
N LEU A 121 11.99 10.51 7.91
CA LEU A 121 13.04 10.86 6.96
C LEU A 121 14.43 10.64 7.56
N LEU A 122 14.66 11.02 8.81
CA LEU A 122 15.92 10.77 9.50
C LEU A 122 16.20 9.27 9.65
N ILE A 123 15.18 8.47 9.99
CA ILE A 123 15.29 7.00 10.02
C ILE A 123 15.64 6.46 8.64
N THR A 124 14.98 6.94 7.58
CA THR A 124 15.27 6.53 6.19
C THR A 124 16.71 6.85 5.80
N VAL A 125 17.20 8.05 6.13
CA VAL A 125 18.61 8.45 5.89
C VAL A 125 19.57 7.58 6.70
N ALA A 126 19.26 7.30 7.97
CA ALA A 126 20.08 6.43 8.81
C ALA A 126 20.15 5.00 8.26
N LEU A 127 19.03 4.46 7.76
CA LEU A 127 18.97 3.15 7.09
C LEU A 127 19.77 3.14 5.78
N ALA A 128 19.74 4.23 5.00
CA ALA A 128 20.57 4.37 3.81
C ALA A 128 22.07 4.39 4.14
N ALA A 129 22.47 5.18 5.14
CA ALA A 129 23.85 5.21 5.61
C ALA A 129 24.29 3.85 6.15
N GLY A 130 23.46 3.21 6.96
CA GLY A 130 23.70 1.86 7.48
C GLY A 130 23.83 0.82 6.36
N GLY A 131 22.90 0.81 5.40
CA GLY A 131 22.94 -0.06 4.24
C GLY A 131 24.19 0.13 3.38
N TYR A 132 24.60 1.39 3.16
CA TYR A 132 25.84 1.72 2.46
C TYR A 132 27.08 1.17 3.19
N LEU A 133 27.19 1.40 4.51
CA LEU A 133 28.32 0.96 5.31
C LEU A 133 28.39 -0.58 5.43
N LEU A 134 27.25 -1.24 5.64
CA LEU A 134 27.14 -2.70 5.66
C LEU A 134 27.43 -3.28 4.26
N GLY A 135 27.07 -2.54 3.22
CA GLY A 135 27.29 -2.88 1.82
C GLY A 135 28.76 -3.08 1.43
N ARG A 136 29.70 -2.69 2.30
CA ARG A 136 31.13 -2.99 2.14
C ARG A 136 31.46 -4.47 2.25
N ARG A 137 30.60 -5.29 2.86
CA ARG A 137 30.79 -6.74 2.96
C ARG A 137 29.74 -7.46 2.14
N ARG A 138 30.20 -8.34 1.26
CA ARG A 138 29.34 -9.11 0.36
C ARG A 138 28.22 -9.91 1.06
N ALA A 139 28.52 -10.56 2.17
CA ALA A 139 27.52 -11.31 2.92
C ALA A 139 26.41 -10.39 3.47
N LEU A 140 26.80 -9.19 3.91
CA LEU A 140 25.86 -8.19 4.43
C LEU A 140 25.05 -7.53 3.30
N LEU A 141 25.63 -7.34 2.11
CA LEU A 141 24.84 -6.93 0.92
C LEU A 141 23.72 -7.93 0.63
N ALA A 142 24.04 -9.22 0.63
CA ALA A 142 23.05 -10.26 0.35
C ALA A 142 21.97 -10.32 1.43
N ALA A 143 22.35 -10.24 2.71
CA ALA A 143 21.40 -10.17 3.81
C ALA A 143 20.51 -8.92 3.72
N GLY A 144 21.09 -7.76 3.40
CA GLY A 144 20.36 -6.51 3.21
C GLY A 144 19.35 -6.61 2.07
N VAL A 145 19.72 -7.21 0.93
CA VAL A 145 18.78 -7.47 -0.17
C VAL A 145 17.57 -8.27 0.31
N VAL A 146 17.78 -9.35 1.07
CA VAL A 146 16.68 -10.16 1.60
C VAL A 146 15.79 -9.33 2.54
N VAL A 147 16.38 -8.56 3.46
CA VAL A 147 15.64 -7.73 4.42
C VAL A 147 14.81 -6.66 3.71
N VAL A 148 15.41 -5.89 2.80
CA VAL A 148 14.73 -4.80 2.08
C VAL A 148 13.62 -5.36 1.17
N THR A 149 13.86 -6.50 0.52
CA THR A 149 12.85 -7.17 -0.30
C THR A 149 11.69 -7.69 0.54
N ALA A 150 11.99 -8.31 1.68
CA ALA A 150 10.96 -8.77 2.60
C ALA A 150 10.12 -7.60 3.14
N ALA A 151 10.75 -6.46 3.44
CA ALA A 151 10.05 -5.25 3.88
C ALA A 151 9.05 -4.76 2.81
N HIS A 152 9.50 -4.63 1.55
CA HIS A 152 8.62 -4.24 0.45
C HIS A 152 7.50 -5.27 0.22
N ALA A 153 7.82 -6.57 0.25
CA ALA A 153 6.81 -7.61 0.07
C ALA A 153 5.76 -7.57 1.18
N TRP A 154 6.16 -7.33 2.42
CA TRP A 154 5.26 -7.21 3.55
C TRP A 154 4.39 -5.96 3.47
N HIS A 155 4.96 -4.82 3.04
CA HIS A 155 4.20 -3.62 2.72
C HIS A 155 3.10 -3.93 1.69
N ALA A 156 3.46 -4.53 0.55
CA ALA A 156 2.52 -4.86 -0.52
C ALA A 156 1.40 -5.84 -0.06
N VAL A 157 1.74 -6.82 0.79
CA VAL A 157 0.75 -7.73 1.39
C VAL A 157 -0.19 -6.98 2.32
N GLY A 158 0.33 -6.13 3.21
CA GLY A 158 -0.51 -5.36 4.12
C GLY A 158 -1.41 -4.37 3.38
N SER A 159 -0.92 -3.75 2.31
CA SER A 159 -1.71 -2.86 1.44
C SER A 159 -2.81 -3.60 0.69
N ALA A 160 -2.55 -4.82 0.22
CA ALA A 160 -3.56 -5.66 -0.41
C ALA A 160 -4.63 -6.14 0.58
N LEU A 161 -4.25 -6.46 1.82
CA LEU A 161 -5.16 -6.90 2.87
C LEU A 161 -6.01 -5.75 3.45
N ALA A 162 -5.61 -4.49 3.27
CA ALA A 162 -6.35 -3.32 3.75
C ALA A 162 -7.68 -3.10 3.00
N VAL A 163 -7.79 -3.65 1.77
CA VAL A 163 -8.96 -3.47 0.91
C VAL A 163 -9.98 -4.57 1.19
N THR A 164 -11.17 -4.16 1.62
CA THR A 164 -12.31 -5.05 1.84
C THR A 164 -13.08 -5.32 0.55
N GLY A 165 -13.41 -6.59 0.28
CA GLY A 165 -14.21 -7.02 -0.88
C GLY A 165 -13.49 -7.17 -2.20
N GLY A 166 -12.21 -6.82 -2.28
CA GLY A 166 -11.40 -7.08 -3.46
C GLY A 166 -10.73 -8.46 -3.40
N SER A 167 -10.46 -9.03 -4.57
CA SER A 167 -9.65 -10.25 -4.68
C SER A 167 -8.20 -9.94 -4.33
N PHE A 168 -7.62 -10.71 -3.40
CA PHE A 168 -6.26 -10.48 -2.89
C PHE A 168 -5.19 -10.47 -3.99
N VAL A 169 -5.24 -11.40 -4.96
CA VAL A 169 -4.19 -11.53 -5.98
C VAL A 169 -4.06 -10.29 -6.88
N PRO A 170 -5.14 -9.77 -7.52
CA PRO A 170 -5.06 -8.51 -8.26
C PRO A 170 -4.58 -7.33 -7.42
N LEU A 171 -5.04 -7.23 -6.18
CA LEU A 171 -4.63 -6.16 -5.25
C LEU A 171 -3.15 -6.23 -4.90
N LEU A 172 -2.65 -7.44 -4.62
CA LEU A 172 -1.23 -7.67 -4.35
C LEU A 172 -0.38 -7.32 -5.57
N LEU A 173 -0.77 -7.74 -6.77
CA LEU A 173 -0.04 -7.42 -8.00
C LEU A 173 0.01 -5.91 -8.24
N GLY A 174 -1.10 -5.21 -8.01
CA GLY A 174 -1.17 -3.76 -8.10
C GLY A 174 -0.29 -3.04 -7.07
N ALA A 175 -0.36 -3.44 -5.80
CA ALA A 175 0.45 -2.89 -4.71
C ALA A 175 1.95 -3.21 -4.83
N SER A 176 2.30 -4.27 -5.57
CA SER A 176 3.70 -4.70 -5.71
C SER A 176 4.49 -3.91 -6.75
N GLY A 177 3.82 -3.37 -7.78
CA GLY A 177 4.44 -2.54 -8.83
C GLY A 177 5.75 -3.13 -9.41
N VAL A 178 6.80 -2.30 -9.45
CA VAL A 178 8.15 -2.69 -9.91
C VAL A 178 8.78 -3.78 -9.00
N GLY A 179 8.31 -3.90 -7.75
CA GLY A 179 8.72 -4.91 -6.80
C GLY A 179 8.56 -6.35 -7.30
N LEU A 180 7.54 -6.63 -8.13
CA LEU A 180 7.33 -7.97 -8.72
C LEU A 180 8.53 -8.48 -9.51
N VAL A 181 9.29 -7.57 -10.14
CA VAL A 181 10.53 -7.92 -10.85
C VAL A 181 11.71 -7.99 -9.89
N ALA A 182 11.74 -7.13 -8.87
CA ALA A 182 12.81 -7.10 -7.88
C ALA A 182 12.84 -8.35 -6.98
N TRP A 183 11.69 -8.92 -6.62
CA TRP A 183 11.62 -10.08 -5.72
C TRP A 183 12.34 -11.33 -6.24
N PRO A 184 12.11 -11.82 -7.47
CA PRO A 184 12.88 -12.95 -8.00
C PRO A 184 14.35 -12.61 -8.21
N LEU A 185 14.69 -11.37 -8.58
CA LEU A 185 16.09 -10.92 -8.68
C LEU A 185 16.80 -10.94 -7.31
N SER A 186 16.06 -10.72 -6.22
CA SER A 186 16.58 -10.80 -4.85
C SER A 186 16.96 -12.22 -4.47
N ALA A 187 16.17 -13.22 -4.88
CA ALA A 187 16.53 -14.63 -4.74
C ALA A 187 17.80 -14.96 -5.56
N VAL A 188 17.92 -14.43 -6.77
CA VAL A 188 19.15 -14.56 -7.58
C VAL A 188 20.35 -13.94 -6.89
N ALA A 189 20.20 -12.74 -6.29
CA ALA A 189 21.26 -12.08 -5.54
C ALA A 189 21.74 -12.91 -4.35
N ALA A 190 20.79 -13.48 -3.58
CA ALA A 190 21.07 -14.34 -2.44
C ALA A 190 21.80 -15.63 -2.87
N VAL A 191 21.32 -16.32 -3.91
CA VAL A 191 21.98 -17.51 -4.46
C VAL A 191 23.38 -17.19 -4.99
N ALA A 192 23.52 -16.08 -5.72
CA ALA A 192 24.82 -15.63 -6.20
C ALA A 192 25.78 -15.37 -5.04
N ALA A 193 25.29 -14.81 -3.93
CA ALA A 193 26.07 -14.55 -2.71
C ALA A 193 26.57 -15.84 -2.05
N VAL A 194 25.68 -16.81 -1.84
CA VAL A 194 26.02 -18.14 -1.29
C VAL A 194 27.06 -18.83 -2.17
N ARG A 195 26.90 -18.75 -3.50
CA ARG A 195 27.82 -19.34 -4.49
C ARG A 195 29.10 -18.53 -4.73
N ARG A 196 29.34 -17.47 -3.95
CA ARG A 196 30.55 -16.63 -4.05
C ARG A 196 30.82 -16.06 -5.46
N ARG A 197 29.80 -15.86 -6.30
CA ARG A 197 29.88 -15.16 -7.61
C ARG A 197 30.10 -13.63 -7.57
N PRO A 198 30.99 -13.03 -8.37
CA PRO A 198 31.25 -11.57 -8.34
C PRO A 198 30.01 -10.71 -8.64
N ALA A 199 29.02 -11.26 -9.35
CA ALA A 199 27.78 -10.57 -9.71
C ALA A 199 26.90 -10.13 -8.53
N THR A 200 27.12 -10.63 -7.30
CA THR A 200 26.28 -10.29 -6.14
C THR A 200 26.12 -8.79 -5.92
N ALA A 201 27.22 -8.02 -6.00
CA ALA A 201 27.17 -6.58 -5.74
C ALA A 201 26.38 -5.83 -6.81
N PHE A 202 26.48 -6.25 -8.07
CA PHE A 202 25.70 -5.68 -9.17
C PHE A 202 24.20 -5.96 -9.01
N VAL A 203 23.82 -7.22 -8.78
CA VAL A 203 22.40 -7.58 -8.62
C VAL A 203 21.82 -6.90 -7.37
N ALA A 204 22.57 -6.83 -6.27
CA ALA A 204 22.15 -6.10 -5.07
C ALA A 204 21.92 -4.61 -5.34
N ALA A 205 22.79 -3.98 -6.13
CA ALA A 205 22.63 -2.56 -6.46
C ALA A 205 21.39 -2.31 -7.33
N VAL A 206 21.16 -3.16 -8.32
CA VAL A 206 19.99 -3.08 -9.21
C VAL A 206 18.70 -3.32 -8.42
N VAL A 207 18.63 -4.37 -7.60
CA VAL A 207 17.48 -4.64 -6.74
C VAL A 207 17.20 -3.47 -5.80
N GLY A 208 18.24 -2.95 -5.13
CA GLY A 208 18.12 -1.81 -4.23
C GLY A 208 17.52 -0.58 -4.94
N ALA A 209 18.04 -0.23 -6.12
CA ALA A 209 17.51 0.88 -6.92
C ALA A 209 16.06 0.65 -7.37
N MET A 210 15.71 -0.57 -7.80
CA MET A 210 14.33 -0.90 -8.20
C MET A 210 13.35 -0.77 -7.04
N LEU A 211 13.73 -1.23 -5.85
CA LEU A 211 12.89 -1.14 -4.66
C LEU A 211 12.72 0.30 -4.16
N VAL A 212 13.74 1.16 -4.32
CA VAL A 212 13.58 2.60 -4.09
C VAL A 212 12.49 3.17 -5.01
N VAL A 213 12.58 2.90 -6.31
CA VAL A 213 11.60 3.38 -7.29
C VAL A 213 10.20 2.87 -6.95
N ALA A 214 10.09 1.59 -6.55
CA ALA A 214 8.83 0.98 -6.19
C ALA A 214 8.20 1.61 -4.94
N GLY A 215 8.99 2.04 -3.95
CA GLY A 215 8.51 2.65 -2.71
C GLY A 215 8.30 4.17 -2.75
N ILE A 216 8.61 4.87 -3.85
CA ILE A 216 8.39 6.33 -3.97
C ILE A 216 6.91 6.72 -3.76
N PRO A 217 5.92 6.02 -4.34
CA PRO A 217 4.51 6.33 -4.12
C PRO A 217 4.08 6.24 -2.65
N ASP A 218 4.78 5.46 -1.84
CA ASP A 218 4.48 5.22 -0.43
C ASP A 218 5.07 6.27 0.52
N PHE A 219 5.75 7.28 -0.02
CA PHE A 219 6.36 8.35 0.79
C PHE A 219 5.34 9.09 1.67
N ASP A 220 4.08 9.14 1.23
CA ASP A 220 2.97 9.72 1.99
C ASP A 220 2.69 8.99 3.31
N SER A 221 3.16 7.75 3.49
CA SER A 221 3.04 7.04 4.77
C SER A 221 3.72 7.78 5.93
N PHE A 222 4.72 8.62 5.66
CA PHE A 222 5.42 9.38 6.70
C PHE A 222 4.65 10.59 7.23
N ARG A 223 3.65 11.09 6.49
CA ARG A 223 2.94 12.32 6.86
C ARG A 223 1.53 12.08 7.38
N PHE A 224 0.84 11.04 6.92
CA PHE A 224 -0.58 10.85 7.25
C PHE A 224 -0.80 9.94 8.44
N SER A 225 -1.86 10.17 9.22
CA SER A 225 -2.21 9.33 10.36
C SER A 225 -2.84 7.99 9.95
N GLN A 226 -3.62 7.98 8.88
CA GLN A 226 -4.33 6.80 8.37
C GLN A 226 -3.67 6.31 7.08
N LEU A 227 -3.22 5.06 7.11
CA LEU A 227 -2.51 4.43 6.01
C LEU A 227 -3.33 3.25 5.49
N PRO A 228 -3.38 3.02 4.17
CA PRO A 228 -4.08 1.88 3.58
C PRO A 228 -3.27 0.59 3.77
N PHE A 229 -3.09 0.18 5.03
CA PHE A 229 -2.24 -0.94 5.43
C PHE A 229 -2.91 -1.74 6.56
N ALA A 230 -3.02 -3.06 6.38
CA ALA A 230 -3.60 -3.97 7.36
C ALA A 230 -2.59 -4.28 8.49
N GLY A 231 -2.34 -3.30 9.36
CA GLY A 231 -1.48 -3.43 10.53
C GLY A 231 -1.23 -2.10 11.23
N PRO A 232 -0.33 -2.06 12.22
CA PRO A 232 0.05 -0.81 12.88
C PRO A 232 0.68 0.17 11.89
N ALA A 233 0.26 1.43 11.93
CA ALA A 233 0.75 2.45 10.99
C ALA A 233 2.28 2.66 11.11
N ASP A 234 2.86 2.52 12.30
CA ASP A 234 4.31 2.64 12.49
C ASP A 234 5.08 1.47 11.88
N LEU A 235 4.46 0.29 11.79
CA LEU A 235 5.05 -0.83 11.06
C LEU A 235 5.11 -0.51 9.56
N ASP A 236 4.03 0.02 8.99
CA ASP A 236 4.02 0.43 7.58
C ASP A 236 5.14 1.44 7.28
N ARG A 237 5.24 2.49 8.09
CA ARG A 237 6.28 3.51 7.97
C ARG A 237 7.68 2.92 8.07
N LEU A 238 7.92 1.98 8.98
CA LEU A 238 9.21 1.30 9.08
C LEU A 238 9.51 0.47 7.82
N LEU A 239 8.52 -0.23 7.26
CA LEU A 239 8.69 -1.02 6.03
C LEU A 239 9.00 -0.13 4.83
N VAL A 240 8.32 1.01 4.69
CA VAL A 240 8.59 2.02 3.66
C VAL A 240 9.99 2.63 3.85
N ALA A 241 10.36 3.00 5.08
CA ALA A 241 11.69 3.54 5.40
C ALA A 241 12.82 2.52 5.12
N LEU A 242 12.60 1.24 5.44
CA LEU A 242 13.52 0.15 5.10
C LEU A 242 13.65 -0.04 3.58
N THR A 243 12.53 0.05 2.86
CA THR A 243 12.50 -0.09 1.40
C THR A 243 13.26 1.04 0.72
N LEU A 244 12.94 2.29 1.05
CA LEU A 244 13.57 3.49 0.49
C LEU A 244 15.03 3.64 0.97
N GLY A 245 15.24 3.66 2.28
CA GLY A 245 16.55 3.88 2.88
C GLY A 245 17.48 2.69 2.63
N GLY A 246 17.03 1.48 2.99
CA GLY A 246 17.80 0.27 2.75
C GLY A 246 18.07 0.00 1.27
N GLY A 247 17.08 0.23 0.38
CA GLY A 247 17.27 0.13 -1.06
C GLY A 247 18.34 1.08 -1.60
N LEU A 248 18.32 2.35 -1.15
CA LEU A 248 19.34 3.35 -1.52
C LEU A 248 20.73 2.95 -0.98
N GLY A 249 20.80 2.47 0.26
CA GLY A 249 22.04 1.98 0.87
C GLY A 249 22.62 0.78 0.12
N LEU A 250 21.78 -0.17 -0.31
CA LEU A 250 22.18 -1.32 -1.12
C LEU A 250 22.68 -0.89 -2.51
N ALA A 251 21.99 0.05 -3.16
CA ALA A 251 22.40 0.62 -4.43
C ALA A 251 23.80 1.24 -4.32
N ALA A 252 23.97 2.21 -3.41
CA ALA A 252 25.24 2.89 -3.21
C ALA A 252 26.36 1.95 -2.75
N GLY A 253 26.08 1.05 -1.80
CA GLY A 253 27.04 0.10 -1.26
C GLY A 253 27.49 -0.93 -2.30
N GLY A 254 26.57 -1.42 -3.14
CA GLY A 254 26.88 -2.33 -4.24
C GLY A 254 27.76 -1.68 -5.30
N PHE A 255 27.46 -0.44 -5.71
CA PHE A 255 28.32 0.31 -6.65
C PHE A 255 29.72 0.58 -6.08
N ASP A 256 29.80 0.99 -4.82
CA ASP A 256 31.08 1.25 -4.13
C ASP A 256 31.90 -0.05 -3.98
N TYR A 257 31.26 -1.17 -3.66
CA TYR A 257 31.91 -2.49 -3.65
C TYR A 257 32.52 -2.82 -5.02
N LEU A 258 31.75 -2.68 -6.11
CA LEU A 258 32.23 -2.94 -7.47
C LEU A 258 33.43 -2.06 -7.85
N ARG A 259 33.40 -0.77 -7.49
CA ARG A 259 34.52 0.16 -7.76
C ARG A 259 35.81 -0.28 -7.08
N ARG A 260 35.74 -0.75 -5.83
CA ARG A 260 36.93 -1.18 -5.08
C ARG A 260 37.51 -2.53 -5.54
N THR A 261 36.66 -3.40 -6.08
CA THR A 261 37.07 -4.76 -6.50
C THR A 261 37.26 -4.90 -8.00
N GLY A 262 37.05 -3.82 -8.77
CA GLY A 262 37.26 -3.82 -10.21
C GLY A 262 38.73 -3.99 -10.58
N PRO A 263 39.05 -4.52 -11.78
CA PRO A 263 40.43 -4.61 -12.23
C PRO A 263 41.04 -3.21 -12.30
N THR A 264 42.15 -3.00 -11.60
CA THR A 264 43.02 -1.84 -11.84
C THR A 264 43.68 -2.06 -13.20
N THR A 265 43.18 -1.40 -14.23
CA THR A 265 43.89 -1.26 -15.51
C THR A 265 45.07 -0.32 -15.35
#